data_AF-A0A7C9A5M5-F1
#
_entry.id   AF-A0A7C9A5M5-F1
#
_cell.length_a   1.000
_cell.length_b   1.000
_cell.length_c   1.000
_cell.angle_alpha   90.00
_cell.angle_beta   90.00
_cell.angle_gamma   90.00
#
_symmetry.space_group_name_H-M   'P 1'
#
loop_
_entity.id
_entity.type
_entity.pdbx_description
1 polymer ?
#
loop_
_entity_poly.entity_id
_entity_poly.type
_entity_poly.pdbx_seq_one_letter_code
_entity_poly.pdbx_strand_id
1 'polypeptide(L)'
;MSVCCCGVECLVVVGFGRWAWKRCTYVGSNDSATWPEATVEEFEPVPRICRIILAVYEPDLHNPKYAPPGGYGLNPDWVVKRVTYEQTSGHAPPYLIYIDHEHHEIVLAVRGLNLVKESDYKLLLDNRLGQQMFDGGYVHHGLLKSALWLLNHESETLKKLWVENGCSYKMVFAGHSLGSGVAALLTVVVVNHRDRVGGIPRSLIRCYAVAPARCMSLNLAVKYADVIYSVILQDDFLPRTPTPLEDIFKSIFWP
;
A
#
# COMPACT_ATOMS: atom_id res chain seq x y z
N MET A 1 -3.79 -29.29 49.18
CA MET A 1 -4.04 -29.12 47.73
C MET A 1 -4.25 -27.65 47.35
N SER A 2 -3.49 -26.70 47.92
CA SER A 2 -3.74 -25.25 47.74
C SER A 2 -2.53 -24.44 47.22
N VAL A 3 -1.36 -25.07 47.08
CA VAL A 3 -0.12 -24.36 46.68
C VAL A 3 0.03 -24.28 45.16
N CYS A 4 -0.56 -25.21 44.40
CA CYS A 4 -0.51 -25.20 42.93
C CYS A 4 -1.36 -24.08 42.29
N CYS A 5 -2.48 -23.65 42.89
CA CYS A 5 -3.32 -22.59 42.30
C CYS A 5 -2.62 -21.22 42.33
N CYS A 6 -1.96 -20.85 43.44
CA CYS A 6 -1.24 -19.58 43.53
C CYS A 6 -0.07 -19.47 42.53
N GLY A 7 0.63 -20.57 42.26
CA GLY A 7 1.72 -20.58 41.28
C GLY A 7 1.22 -20.31 39.85
N VAL A 8 0.09 -20.89 39.47
CA VAL A 8 -0.52 -20.69 38.15
C VAL A 8 -1.07 -19.28 37.99
N GLU A 9 -1.73 -18.74 39.01
CA GLU A 9 -2.23 -17.36 39.00
C GLU A 9 -1.09 -16.33 38.92
N CYS A 10 0.00 -16.51 39.66
CA CYS A 10 1.17 -15.65 39.56
C CYS A 10 1.83 -15.70 38.17
N LEU A 11 1.90 -16.87 37.54
CA LEU A 11 2.40 -17.00 36.17
C LEU A 11 1.52 -16.27 35.16
N VAL A 12 0.20 -16.32 35.32
CA VAL A 12 -0.75 -15.58 34.47
C VAL A 12 -0.58 -14.08 34.66
N VAL A 13 -0.47 -13.60 35.90
CA VAL A 13 -0.29 -12.16 36.21
C VAL A 13 1.06 -11.65 35.69
N VAL A 14 2.15 -12.40 35.89
CA VAL A 14 3.48 -12.02 35.35
C VAL A 14 3.48 -12.09 33.83
N GLY A 15 2.82 -13.08 33.23
CA GLY A 15 2.65 -13.21 31.79
C GLY A 15 1.87 -12.02 31.21
N PHE A 16 0.74 -11.66 31.82
CA PHE A 16 -0.09 -10.53 31.41
C PHE A 16 0.61 -9.19 31.64
N GLY A 17 1.32 -9.04 32.76
CA GLY A 17 2.13 -7.86 33.07
C GLY A 17 3.28 -7.68 32.06
N ARG A 18 4.00 -8.75 31.70
CA ARG A 18 5.01 -8.72 30.64
C ARG A 18 4.41 -8.42 29.27
N TRP A 19 3.24 -8.98 28.97
CA TRP A 19 2.54 -8.73 27.71
C TRP A 19 2.09 -7.27 27.61
N ALA A 20 1.47 -6.73 28.67
CA ALA A 20 1.02 -5.35 28.75
C ALA A 20 2.22 -4.38 28.68
N TRP A 21 3.27 -4.64 29.46
CA TRP A 21 4.52 -3.88 29.39
C TRP A 21 5.07 -3.86 27.98
N LYS A 22 5.24 -5.03 27.34
CA LYS A 22 5.73 -5.10 25.95
C LYS A 22 4.85 -4.33 24.97
N ARG A 23 3.52 -4.36 25.11
CA ARG A 23 2.59 -3.59 24.26
C ARG A 23 2.69 -2.08 24.49
N CYS A 24 2.83 -1.64 25.74
CA CYS A 24 2.88 -0.23 26.11
C CYS A 24 4.26 0.42 25.91
N THR A 25 5.33 -0.36 25.90
CA THR A 25 6.70 0.13 25.67
C THR A 25 7.22 -0.21 24.27
N TYR A 26 6.40 -0.78 23.39
CA TYR A 26 6.79 -1.03 22.01
C TYR A 26 6.84 0.30 21.26
N VAL A 27 7.95 0.55 20.58
CA VAL A 27 8.12 1.72 19.70
C VAL A 27 8.53 1.20 18.33
N GLY A 28 8.09 1.85 17.26
CA GLY A 28 8.32 1.42 15.89
C GLY A 28 9.79 1.28 15.51
N SER A 29 10.69 1.98 16.21
CA SER A 29 12.15 1.82 16.06
C SER A 29 12.65 0.39 16.36
N ASN A 30 11.88 -0.39 17.14
CA ASN A 30 12.21 -1.78 17.42
C ASN A 30 12.10 -2.67 16.17
N ASP A 31 11.21 -2.34 15.21
CA ASP A 31 11.00 -3.16 14.01
C ASP A 31 12.20 -3.12 13.06
N SER A 32 12.89 -1.98 13.01
CA SER A 32 14.03 -1.72 12.13
C SER A 32 15.36 -1.69 12.87
N ALA A 33 15.40 -2.10 14.15
CA ALA A 33 16.60 -1.98 14.99
C ALA A 33 17.82 -2.76 14.45
N THR A 34 17.58 -3.80 13.65
CA THR A 34 18.63 -4.60 13.02
C THR A 34 18.79 -4.31 11.53
N TRP A 35 18.05 -3.34 10.99
CA TRP A 35 18.08 -3.01 9.56
C TRP A 35 19.18 -1.98 9.30
N PRO A 36 19.86 -2.04 8.14
CA PRO A 36 20.76 -0.98 7.75
C PRO A 36 19.99 0.34 7.57
N GLU A 37 20.66 1.46 7.81
CA GLU A 37 20.11 2.77 7.46
C GLU A 37 19.90 2.85 5.93
N ALA A 38 18.78 3.44 5.51
CA ALA A 38 18.51 3.67 4.10
C ALA A 38 19.49 4.71 3.56
N THR A 39 20.04 4.44 2.38
CA THR A 39 20.86 5.41 1.66
C THR A 39 20.02 6.59 1.18
N VAL A 40 20.68 7.70 0.85
CA VAL A 40 20.00 8.89 0.31
C VAL A 40 19.29 8.53 -0.99
N GLU A 41 19.91 7.71 -1.83
CA GLU A 41 19.37 7.27 -3.11
C GLU A 41 18.15 6.36 -2.97
N GLU A 42 18.12 5.50 -1.94
CA GLU A 42 16.96 4.66 -1.64
C GLU A 42 15.77 5.48 -1.10
N PHE A 43 16.06 6.54 -0.35
CA PHE A 43 15.02 7.35 0.28
C PHE A 43 14.56 8.54 -0.58
N GLU A 44 15.38 9.05 -1.50
CA GLU A 44 15.09 10.20 -2.37
C GLU A 44 13.69 10.12 -3.02
N PRO A 45 13.25 8.97 -3.57
CA PRO A 45 11.95 8.89 -4.22
C PRO A 45 10.77 9.03 -3.26
N VAL A 46 10.95 8.69 -1.98
CA VAL A 46 9.85 8.51 -1.03
C VAL A 46 9.05 9.81 -0.81
N PRO A 47 9.65 10.98 -0.49
CA PRO A 47 8.90 12.22 -0.35
C PRO A 47 8.17 12.64 -1.64
N ARG A 48 8.79 12.44 -2.81
CA ARG A 48 8.18 12.75 -4.12
C ARG A 48 6.93 11.89 -4.34
N ILE A 49 7.05 10.58 -4.15
CA ILE A 49 5.94 9.64 -4.31
C ILE A 49 4.83 9.92 -3.30
N CYS A 50 5.15 10.28 -2.05
CA CYS A 50 4.16 10.72 -1.07
C CYS A 50 3.36 11.94 -1.57
N ARG A 51 4.03 12.93 -2.19
CA ARG A 51 3.33 14.10 -2.78
C ARG A 51 2.42 13.69 -3.94
N ILE A 52 2.85 12.77 -4.81
CA ILE A 52 2.00 12.24 -5.89
C ILE A 52 0.78 11.49 -5.32
N ILE A 53 0.95 10.69 -4.28
CA ILE A 53 -0.17 10.02 -3.61
C ILE A 53 -1.14 11.05 -3.00
N LEU A 54 -0.62 12.10 -2.34
CA LEU A 54 -1.45 13.16 -1.78
C LEU A 54 -2.19 13.96 -2.87
N ALA A 55 -1.60 14.10 -4.06
CA ALA A 55 -2.23 14.76 -5.21
C ALA A 55 -3.54 14.05 -5.64
N VAL A 56 -3.65 12.74 -5.43
CA VAL A 56 -4.89 11.97 -5.71
C VAL A 56 -6.07 12.46 -4.84
N TYR A 57 -5.81 13.12 -3.72
CA TYR A 57 -6.83 13.65 -2.82
C TYR A 57 -7.36 15.03 -3.25
N GLU A 58 -6.67 15.72 -4.16
CA GLU A 58 -7.07 17.04 -4.62
C GLU A 58 -8.21 16.99 -5.65
N PRO A 59 -9.22 17.88 -5.54
CA PRO A 59 -10.26 17.99 -6.55
C PRO A 59 -9.77 18.69 -7.82
N ASP A 60 -8.71 19.50 -7.74
CA ASP A 60 -8.07 20.21 -8.83
C ASP A 60 -6.57 20.40 -8.51
N LEU A 61 -5.69 19.99 -9.43
CA LEU A 61 -4.23 20.09 -9.24
C LEU A 61 -3.65 21.42 -9.70
N HIS A 62 -4.37 22.19 -10.52
CA HIS A 62 -3.97 23.56 -10.86
C HIS A 62 -4.32 24.55 -9.75
N ASN A 63 -5.30 24.21 -8.90
CA ASN A 63 -5.70 24.99 -7.74
C ASN A 63 -5.89 24.10 -6.49
N PRO A 64 -4.78 23.55 -5.94
CA PRO A 64 -4.83 22.62 -4.83
C PRO A 64 -5.34 23.26 -3.54
N LYS A 65 -6.15 22.54 -2.78
CA LYS A 65 -6.74 23.01 -1.51
C LYS A 65 -5.93 22.62 -0.28
N TYR A 66 -5.20 21.51 -0.36
CA TYR A 66 -4.53 20.84 0.76
C TYR A 66 -3.05 20.60 0.47
N ALA A 67 -2.44 21.46 -0.37
CA ALA A 67 -1.04 21.37 -0.71
C ALA A 67 -0.16 21.42 0.57
N PRO A 68 0.85 20.53 0.69
CA PRO A 68 1.80 20.59 1.79
C PRO A 68 2.68 21.85 1.68
N PRO A 69 3.42 22.22 2.75
CA PRO A 69 4.41 23.29 2.66
C PRO A 69 5.39 23.05 1.51
N GLY A 70 5.56 24.05 0.63
CA GLY A 70 6.36 23.93 -0.59
C GLY A 70 5.62 23.34 -1.81
N GLY A 71 4.33 23.03 -1.67
CA GLY A 71 3.50 22.50 -2.74
C GLY A 71 3.75 21.01 -3.04
N TYR A 72 3.05 20.51 -4.05
CA TYR A 72 3.17 19.12 -4.48
C TYR A 72 4.46 18.83 -5.26
N GLY A 73 5.12 19.85 -5.80
CA GLY A 73 6.33 19.67 -6.61
C GLY A 73 6.12 18.78 -7.84
N LEU A 74 4.89 18.71 -8.35
CA LEU A 74 4.52 18.00 -9.57
C LEU A 74 3.98 19.01 -10.59
N ASN A 75 4.23 18.76 -11.86
CA ASN A 75 3.64 19.51 -12.96
C ASN A 75 2.24 18.96 -13.30
N PRO A 76 1.13 19.70 -13.08
CA PRO A 76 -0.22 19.21 -13.35
C PRO A 76 -0.45 18.82 -14.83
N ASP A 77 0.29 19.43 -15.77
CA ASP A 77 0.16 19.14 -17.20
C ASP A 77 0.65 17.72 -17.58
N TRP A 78 1.42 17.08 -16.69
CA TRP A 78 1.88 15.70 -16.87
C TRP A 78 0.92 14.65 -16.28
N VAL A 79 -0.25 15.08 -15.82
CA VAL A 79 -1.30 14.17 -15.40
C VAL A 79 -1.97 13.57 -16.64
N VAL A 80 -1.78 12.26 -16.83
CA VAL A 80 -2.42 11.53 -17.94
C VAL A 80 -3.88 11.26 -17.63
N LYS A 81 -4.17 10.86 -16.39
CA LYS A 81 -5.52 10.44 -15.99
C LYS A 81 -5.72 10.64 -14.50
N ARG A 82 -6.89 11.17 -14.12
CA ARG A 82 -7.42 11.09 -12.75
C ARG A 82 -8.74 10.36 -12.78
N VAL A 83 -8.90 9.37 -11.90
CA VAL A 83 -10.08 8.51 -11.86
C VAL A 83 -10.74 8.60 -10.50
N THR A 84 -12.01 9.01 -10.47
CA THR A 84 -12.79 9.20 -9.24
C THR A 84 -13.64 7.97 -8.91
N TYR A 85 -14.30 7.98 -7.74
CA TYR A 85 -15.20 6.90 -7.32
C TYR A 85 -16.33 6.62 -8.32
N GLU A 86 -16.86 7.67 -8.95
CA GLU A 86 -17.94 7.57 -9.92
C GLU A 86 -17.48 6.78 -11.16
N GLN A 87 -16.20 6.88 -11.52
CA GLN A 87 -15.62 6.17 -12.65
C GLN A 87 -15.18 4.76 -12.28
N THR A 88 -14.68 4.53 -11.06
CA THR A 88 -14.29 3.18 -10.62
C THR A 88 -15.49 2.29 -10.30
N SER A 89 -16.69 2.86 -10.11
CA SER A 89 -17.90 2.14 -9.70
C SER A 89 -17.69 1.25 -8.47
N GLY A 90 -16.80 1.66 -7.55
CA GLY A 90 -16.48 0.94 -6.33
C GLY A 90 -15.53 -0.26 -6.47
N HIS A 91 -14.96 -0.53 -7.64
CA HIS A 91 -14.03 -1.65 -7.84
C HIS A 91 -12.61 -1.35 -7.36
N ALA A 92 -12.23 -0.08 -7.28
CA ALA A 92 -10.93 0.38 -6.79
C ALA A 92 -11.07 1.77 -6.15
N PRO A 93 -10.19 2.14 -5.21
CA PRO A 93 -10.08 3.51 -4.74
C PRO A 93 -9.70 4.44 -5.90
N PRO A 94 -9.96 5.75 -5.81
CA PRO A 94 -9.50 6.74 -6.77
C PRO A 94 -8.00 6.65 -7.00
N TYR A 95 -7.57 6.95 -8.22
CA TYR A 95 -6.16 6.89 -8.58
C TYR A 95 -5.79 7.95 -9.62
N LEU A 96 -4.49 8.17 -9.75
CA LEU A 96 -3.85 9.09 -10.68
C LEU A 96 -2.84 8.32 -11.51
N ILE A 97 -2.83 8.52 -12.83
CA ILE A 97 -1.73 8.13 -13.71
C ILE A 97 -0.98 9.41 -14.08
N TYR A 98 0.29 9.45 -13.69
CA TYR A 98 1.17 10.60 -13.81
C TYR A 98 2.45 10.20 -14.55
N ILE A 99 2.94 11.04 -15.44
CA ILE A 99 4.25 10.84 -16.07
C ILE A 99 5.26 11.84 -15.52
N ASP A 100 6.22 11.32 -14.76
CA ASP A 100 7.32 12.11 -14.22
C ASP A 100 8.47 12.12 -15.22
N HIS A 101 8.49 13.14 -16.08
CA HIS A 101 9.53 13.26 -17.11
C HIS A 101 10.91 13.57 -16.53
N GLU A 102 11.00 14.17 -15.34
CA GLU A 102 12.29 14.48 -14.71
C GLU A 102 12.98 13.21 -14.22
N HIS A 103 12.19 12.28 -13.66
CA HIS A 103 12.70 11.02 -13.09
C HIS A 103 12.58 9.83 -14.05
N HIS A 104 11.98 10.03 -15.22
CA HIS A 104 11.64 8.99 -16.19
C HIS A 104 10.77 7.89 -15.58
N GLU A 105 9.66 8.27 -14.94
CA GLU A 105 8.76 7.35 -14.24
C GLU A 105 7.31 7.51 -14.72
N ILE A 106 6.62 6.39 -14.92
CA ILE A 106 5.16 6.34 -15.11
C ILE A 106 4.58 5.87 -13.77
N VAL A 107 3.88 6.76 -13.08
CA VAL A 107 3.38 6.53 -11.73
C VAL A 107 1.87 6.30 -11.75
N LEU A 108 1.43 5.13 -11.25
CA LEU A 108 0.02 4.88 -10.91
C LEU A 108 -0.11 4.95 -9.39
N ALA A 109 -0.68 6.06 -8.90
CA ALA A 109 -0.85 6.34 -7.48
C ALA A 109 -2.30 6.10 -7.04
N VAL A 110 -2.51 5.22 -6.06
CA VAL A 110 -3.82 4.83 -5.54
C VAL A 110 -4.08 5.47 -4.17
N ARG A 111 -5.24 6.10 -4.05
CA ARG A 111 -5.70 6.74 -2.82
C ARG A 111 -5.97 5.71 -1.71
N GLY A 112 -5.78 6.12 -0.46
CA GLY A 112 -6.28 5.39 0.71
C GLY A 112 -7.79 5.49 0.90
N LEU A 113 -8.28 4.81 1.94
CA LEU A 113 -9.70 4.72 2.27
C LEU A 113 -10.32 6.10 2.52
N ASN A 114 -11.52 6.31 1.99
CA ASN A 114 -12.40 7.42 2.36
C ASN A 114 -13.45 6.93 3.36
N LEU A 115 -13.50 7.54 4.55
CA LEU A 115 -14.37 7.13 5.65
C LEU A 115 -15.87 7.20 5.31
N VAL A 116 -16.26 7.96 4.29
CA VAL A 116 -17.65 8.10 3.84
C VAL A 116 -18.02 7.07 2.76
N LYS A 117 -17.03 6.46 2.10
CA LYS A 117 -17.27 5.59 0.93
C LYS A 117 -17.37 4.13 1.35
N GLU A 118 -18.59 3.61 1.37
CA GLU A 118 -18.90 2.20 1.70
C GLU A 118 -18.10 1.20 0.85
N SER A 119 -17.82 1.52 -0.42
CA SER A 119 -17.03 0.66 -1.31
C SER A 119 -15.63 0.37 -0.78
N ASP A 120 -14.99 1.34 -0.12
CA ASP A 120 -13.64 1.16 0.41
C ASP A 120 -13.64 0.21 1.61
N TYR A 121 -14.67 0.28 2.44
CA TYR A 121 -14.88 -0.71 3.50
C TYR A 121 -15.19 -2.08 2.91
N LYS A 122 -16.09 -2.19 1.91
CA LYS A 122 -16.37 -3.48 1.26
C LYS A 122 -15.09 -4.13 0.72
N LEU A 123 -14.23 -3.35 0.10
CA LEU A 123 -12.93 -3.80 -0.40
C LEU A 123 -12.03 -4.28 0.74
N LEU A 124 -11.88 -3.47 1.79
CA LEU A 124 -11.05 -3.80 2.96
C LEU A 124 -11.57 -5.01 3.74
N LEU A 125 -12.90 -5.17 3.81
CA LEU A 125 -13.58 -6.21 4.58
C LEU A 125 -13.87 -7.49 3.76
N ASP A 126 -13.45 -7.54 2.50
CA ASP A 126 -13.55 -8.73 1.66
C ASP A 126 -12.30 -9.59 1.84
N ASN A 127 -12.06 -10.12 3.05
CA ASN A 127 -10.88 -10.93 3.32
C ASN A 127 -11.06 -12.01 4.39
N ARG A 128 -11.32 -13.24 3.94
CA ARG A 128 -11.28 -14.42 4.83
C ARG A 128 -9.92 -15.09 4.77
N LEU A 129 -9.41 -15.52 5.93
CA LEU A 129 -8.15 -16.26 6.01
C LEU A 129 -8.18 -17.50 5.11
N GLY A 130 -7.10 -17.72 4.35
CA GLY A 130 -6.98 -18.86 3.44
C GLY A 130 -7.84 -18.79 2.18
N GLN A 131 -8.63 -17.73 1.99
CA GLN A 131 -9.58 -17.61 0.88
C GLN A 131 -8.91 -17.44 -0.49
N GLN A 132 -7.74 -16.80 -0.54
CA GLN A 132 -7.10 -16.45 -1.80
C GLN A 132 -5.62 -16.78 -1.81
N MET A 133 -5.26 -17.78 -2.61
CA MET A 133 -3.88 -18.03 -3.00
C MET A 133 -3.55 -17.29 -4.29
N PHE A 134 -2.32 -16.77 -4.38
CA PHE A 134 -1.74 -16.22 -5.60
C PHE A 134 -0.23 -16.41 -5.55
N ASP A 135 0.36 -16.87 -6.65
CA ASP A 135 1.82 -17.01 -6.80
C ASP A 135 2.53 -17.77 -5.64
N GLY A 136 1.88 -18.82 -5.14
CA GLY A 136 2.42 -19.67 -4.08
C GLY A 136 2.34 -19.11 -2.66
N GLY A 137 1.61 -18.00 -2.44
CA GLY A 137 1.28 -17.50 -1.10
C GLY A 137 -0.17 -17.05 -0.98
N TYR A 138 -0.51 -16.52 0.19
CA TYR A 138 -1.83 -15.95 0.46
C TYR A 138 -1.82 -14.44 0.26
N VAL A 139 -2.91 -13.92 -0.29
CA VAL A 139 -3.13 -12.49 -0.52
C VAL A 139 -4.51 -12.07 -0.02
N HIS A 140 -4.66 -10.79 0.25
CA HIS A 140 -5.95 -10.22 0.64
C HIS A 140 -6.90 -10.21 -0.55
N HIS A 141 -8.07 -10.84 -0.40
CA HIS A 141 -8.96 -11.10 -1.53
C HIS A 141 -9.54 -9.83 -2.18
N GLY A 142 -10.10 -8.91 -1.37
CA GLY A 142 -10.62 -7.63 -1.87
C GLY A 142 -9.57 -6.75 -2.54
N LEU A 143 -8.40 -6.58 -1.91
CA LEU A 143 -7.27 -5.84 -2.49
C LEU A 143 -6.79 -6.47 -3.82
N LEU A 144 -6.75 -7.81 -3.92
CA LEU A 144 -6.39 -8.50 -5.17
C LEU A 144 -7.43 -8.23 -6.27
N LYS A 145 -8.73 -8.28 -5.95
CA LYS A 145 -9.79 -7.95 -6.93
C LYS A 145 -9.60 -6.55 -7.51
N SER A 146 -9.33 -5.57 -6.66
CA SER A 146 -9.08 -4.19 -7.10
C SER A 146 -7.80 -4.06 -7.93
N ALA A 147 -6.74 -4.78 -7.56
CA ALA A 147 -5.50 -4.83 -8.34
C ALA A 147 -5.74 -5.42 -9.74
N LEU A 148 -6.47 -6.54 -9.84
CA LEU A 148 -6.82 -7.16 -11.11
C LEU A 148 -7.72 -6.24 -11.96
N TRP A 149 -8.67 -5.56 -11.32
CA TRP A 149 -9.52 -4.58 -12.00
C TRP A 149 -8.70 -3.44 -12.58
N LEU A 150 -7.78 -2.84 -11.81
CA LEU A 150 -6.88 -1.79 -12.29
C LEU A 150 -6.03 -2.25 -13.47
N LEU A 151 -5.44 -3.45 -13.39
CA LEU A 151 -4.65 -3.98 -14.50
C LEU A 151 -5.52 -4.17 -15.74
N ASN A 152 -6.74 -4.71 -15.60
CA ASN A 152 -7.64 -4.88 -16.74
C ASN A 152 -8.08 -3.57 -17.37
N HIS A 153 -8.22 -2.51 -16.56
CA HIS A 153 -8.70 -1.22 -17.03
C HIS A 153 -7.58 -0.35 -17.62
N GLU A 154 -6.37 -0.45 -17.08
CA GLU A 154 -5.26 0.45 -17.42
C GLU A 154 -4.09 -0.21 -18.14
N SER A 155 -4.13 -1.53 -18.42
CA SER A 155 -3.00 -2.21 -19.09
C SER A 155 -2.62 -1.56 -20.42
N GLU A 156 -3.60 -1.22 -21.26
CA GLU A 156 -3.33 -0.57 -22.55
C GLU A 156 -2.83 0.87 -22.37
N THR A 157 -3.36 1.62 -21.41
CA THR A 157 -2.86 2.96 -21.06
C THR A 157 -1.39 2.90 -20.65
N LEU A 158 -1.06 2.02 -19.70
CA LEU A 158 0.30 1.86 -19.18
C LEU A 158 1.27 1.37 -20.26
N LYS A 159 0.85 0.40 -21.07
CA LYS A 159 1.63 -0.09 -22.21
C LYS A 159 1.90 1.02 -23.22
N LYS A 160 0.89 1.78 -23.61
CA LYS A 160 1.01 2.89 -24.55
C LYS A 160 2.00 3.92 -24.03
N LEU A 161 1.83 4.38 -22.78
CA LEU A 161 2.75 5.33 -22.17
C LEU A 161 4.18 4.81 -22.14
N TRP A 162 4.39 3.55 -21.77
CA TRP A 162 5.74 2.98 -21.72
C TRP A 162 6.40 2.92 -23.11
N VAL A 163 5.66 2.52 -24.14
CA VAL A 163 6.16 2.48 -25.53
C VAL A 163 6.44 3.88 -26.08
N GLU A 164 5.53 4.83 -25.88
CA GLU A 164 5.67 6.21 -26.36
C GLU A 164 6.84 6.94 -25.71
N ASN A 165 7.22 6.53 -24.49
CA ASN A 165 8.38 7.06 -23.77
C ASN A 165 9.64 6.17 -23.95
N GLY A 166 9.74 5.50 -25.09
CA GLY A 166 10.95 4.80 -25.53
C GLY A 166 11.27 3.52 -24.75
N CYS A 167 10.29 2.91 -24.09
CA CYS A 167 10.44 1.67 -23.32
C CYS A 167 11.51 1.74 -22.22
N SER A 168 11.82 2.95 -21.73
CA SER A 168 12.93 3.19 -20.80
C SER A 168 12.45 3.65 -19.42
N TYR A 169 11.23 4.19 -19.34
CA TYR A 169 10.70 4.72 -18.09
C TYR A 169 10.43 3.58 -17.10
N LYS A 170 10.65 3.86 -15.82
CA LYS A 170 10.23 2.96 -14.74
C LYS A 170 8.71 2.98 -14.61
N MET A 171 8.12 1.84 -14.31
CA MET A 171 6.70 1.74 -13.96
C MET A 171 6.58 1.65 -12.44
N VAL A 172 6.00 2.69 -11.85
CA VAL A 172 5.93 2.87 -10.40
C VAL A 172 4.49 2.76 -9.94
N PHE A 173 4.22 1.83 -9.03
CA PHE A 173 2.92 1.71 -8.37
C PHE A 173 3.01 2.27 -6.96
N ALA A 174 2.17 3.24 -6.63
CA ALA A 174 2.24 3.91 -5.35
C ALA A 174 0.88 3.92 -4.66
N GLY A 175 0.87 3.94 -3.34
CA GLY A 175 -0.38 4.15 -2.62
C GLY A 175 -0.15 4.39 -1.13
N HIS A 176 -1.22 4.81 -0.47
CA HIS A 176 -1.26 5.05 0.97
C HIS A 176 -2.38 4.23 1.63
N SER A 177 -2.11 3.67 2.81
CA SER A 177 -3.11 2.96 3.64
C SER A 177 -3.82 1.80 2.90
N LEU A 178 -5.10 1.96 2.52
CA LEU A 178 -5.80 0.99 1.69
C LEU A 178 -5.18 0.88 0.29
N GLY A 179 -4.82 2.03 -0.31
CA GLY A 179 -4.29 2.13 -1.66
C GLY A 179 -2.92 1.50 -1.79
N SER A 180 -2.09 1.51 -0.74
CA SER A 180 -0.80 0.81 -0.76
C SER A 180 -0.95 -0.70 -0.84
N GLY A 181 -1.97 -1.26 -0.19
CA GLY A 181 -2.30 -2.68 -0.32
C GLY A 181 -2.72 -3.06 -1.75
N VAL A 182 -3.52 -2.20 -2.39
CA VAL A 182 -3.90 -2.36 -3.81
C VAL A 182 -2.67 -2.23 -4.72
N ALA A 183 -1.84 -1.20 -4.52
CA ALA A 183 -0.64 -0.96 -5.32
C ALA A 183 0.39 -2.10 -5.20
N ALA A 184 0.59 -2.62 -3.99
CA ALA A 184 1.48 -3.75 -3.74
C ALA A 184 1.01 -5.01 -4.49
N LEU A 185 -0.29 -5.35 -4.40
CA LEU A 185 -0.82 -6.50 -5.12
C LEU A 185 -0.89 -6.28 -6.64
N LEU A 186 -1.17 -5.06 -7.10
CA LEU A 186 -1.07 -4.69 -8.52
C LEU A 186 0.35 -4.93 -9.04
N THR A 187 1.37 -4.58 -8.25
CA THR A 187 2.78 -4.83 -8.59
C THR A 187 3.05 -6.32 -8.72
N VAL A 188 2.60 -7.13 -7.75
CA VAL A 188 2.73 -8.60 -7.81
C VAL A 188 2.08 -9.15 -9.09
N VAL A 189 0.86 -8.73 -9.41
CA VAL A 189 0.15 -9.17 -10.61
C VAL A 189 0.89 -8.74 -11.88
N VAL A 190 1.30 -7.47 -11.99
CA VAL A 190 2.01 -6.94 -13.16
C VAL A 190 3.33 -7.66 -13.39
N VAL A 191 4.08 -7.97 -12.33
CA VAL A 191 5.34 -8.71 -12.44
C VAL A 191 5.14 -10.14 -12.99
N ASN A 192 4.00 -10.77 -12.71
CA ASN A 192 3.63 -12.08 -13.28
C ASN A 192 3.05 -11.98 -14.70
N HIS A 193 2.55 -10.81 -15.10
CA HIS A 193 1.85 -10.58 -16.37
C HIS A 193 2.44 -9.37 -17.13
N ARG A 194 3.78 -9.30 -17.21
CA ARG A 194 4.49 -8.14 -17.77
C ARG A 194 4.15 -7.89 -19.23
N ASP A 195 3.81 -8.93 -19.98
CA ASP A 195 3.32 -8.87 -21.36
C ASP A 195 2.10 -7.94 -21.52
N ARG A 196 1.22 -7.89 -20.51
CA ARG A 196 0.03 -7.04 -20.53
C ARG A 196 0.35 -5.55 -20.50
N VAL A 197 1.52 -5.17 -19.98
CA VAL A 197 1.97 -3.77 -19.89
C VAL A 197 3.18 -3.51 -20.79
N GLY A 198 3.24 -4.20 -21.94
CA GLY A 198 4.26 -3.98 -22.96
C GLY A 198 5.52 -4.85 -22.84
N GLY A 199 5.56 -5.79 -21.89
CA GLY A 199 6.72 -6.65 -21.67
C GLY A 199 7.82 -6.00 -20.84
N ILE A 200 7.48 -4.98 -20.04
CA ILE A 200 8.44 -4.25 -19.21
C ILE A 200 9.34 -5.20 -18.40
N PRO A 201 10.67 -4.97 -18.34
CA PRO A 201 11.57 -5.71 -17.48
C PRO A 201 11.20 -5.56 -16.00
N ARG A 202 11.31 -6.64 -15.21
CA ARG A 202 11.09 -6.58 -13.75
C ARG A 202 11.96 -5.50 -13.07
N SER A 203 13.18 -5.30 -13.56
CA SER A 203 14.11 -4.30 -13.05
C SER A 203 13.62 -2.85 -13.17
N LEU A 204 12.64 -2.57 -14.04
CA LEU A 204 12.03 -1.25 -14.20
C LEU A 204 10.70 -1.11 -13.44
N ILE A 205 10.24 -2.15 -12.75
CA ILE A 205 9.02 -2.08 -11.93
C ILE A 205 9.40 -1.73 -10.49
N ARG A 206 8.72 -0.75 -9.91
CA ARG A 206 8.87 -0.38 -8.49
C ARG A 206 7.50 -0.16 -7.85
N CYS A 207 7.42 -0.34 -6.55
CA CYS A 207 6.25 -0.03 -5.77
C CYS A 207 6.60 0.63 -4.45
N TYR A 208 5.93 1.74 -4.13
CA TYR A 208 6.07 2.42 -2.84
C TYR A 208 4.74 2.32 -2.09
N ALA A 209 4.73 1.42 -1.12
CA ALA A 209 3.58 1.14 -0.28
C ALA A 209 3.71 1.93 1.03
N VAL A 210 3.09 3.11 1.09
CA VAL A 210 3.14 3.99 2.26
C VAL A 210 2.05 3.59 3.24
N ALA A 211 2.40 3.45 4.53
CA ALA A 211 1.49 2.97 5.57
C ALA A 211 0.71 1.71 5.12
N PRO A 212 1.38 0.61 4.71
CA PRO A 212 0.73 -0.51 4.05
C PRO A 212 -0.25 -1.25 4.95
N ALA A 213 -1.46 -1.50 4.43
CA ALA A 213 -2.30 -2.58 4.96
C ALA A 213 -1.64 -3.94 4.70
N ARG A 214 -1.79 -4.89 5.65
CA ARG A 214 -1.34 -6.27 5.46
C ARG A 214 -2.11 -6.91 4.30
N CYS A 215 -1.44 -7.09 3.17
CA CYS A 215 -2.07 -7.51 1.92
C CYS A 215 -1.56 -8.85 1.37
N MET A 216 -0.46 -9.39 1.90
CA MET A 216 0.11 -10.66 1.47
C MET A 216 0.87 -11.39 2.57
N SER A 217 1.05 -12.70 2.38
CA SER A 217 1.84 -13.59 3.21
C SER A 217 3.34 -13.26 3.16
N LEU A 218 4.07 -13.65 4.22
CA LEU A 218 5.50 -13.36 4.38
C LEU A 218 6.34 -13.90 3.22
N ASN A 219 6.04 -15.09 2.70
CA ASN A 219 6.79 -15.67 1.59
C ASN A 219 6.66 -14.84 0.30
N LEU A 220 5.48 -14.24 0.06
CA LEU A 220 5.33 -13.28 -1.05
C LEU A 220 6.07 -11.98 -0.75
N ALA A 221 5.96 -11.43 0.46
CA ALA A 221 6.68 -10.21 0.82
C ALA A 221 8.20 -10.35 0.59
N VAL A 222 8.79 -11.51 0.95
CA VAL A 222 10.20 -11.81 0.68
C VAL A 222 10.48 -11.98 -0.82
N LYS A 223 9.60 -12.68 -1.56
CA LYS A 223 9.74 -12.90 -3.01
C LYS A 223 9.70 -11.61 -3.84
N TYR A 224 9.04 -10.56 -3.34
CA TYR A 224 8.86 -9.27 -4.03
C TYR A 224 9.63 -8.11 -3.37
N ALA A 225 10.55 -8.40 -2.44
CA ALA A 225 11.30 -7.38 -1.70
C ALA A 225 12.22 -6.52 -2.58
N ASP A 226 12.57 -6.97 -3.79
CA ASP A 226 13.36 -6.22 -4.79
C ASP A 226 12.54 -5.13 -5.51
N VAL A 227 11.21 -5.26 -5.52
CA VAL A 227 10.31 -4.37 -6.27
C VAL A 227 9.30 -3.62 -5.39
N ILE A 228 8.96 -4.11 -4.19
CA ILE A 228 8.00 -3.47 -3.27
C ILE A 228 8.72 -2.92 -2.04
N TYR A 229 8.63 -1.61 -1.86
CA TYR A 229 9.22 -0.84 -0.77
C TYR A 229 8.10 -0.39 0.18
N SER A 230 8.11 -0.89 1.40
CA SER A 230 7.16 -0.50 2.44
C SER A 230 7.70 0.68 3.24
N VAL A 231 6.97 1.78 3.28
CA VAL A 231 7.35 2.99 4.02
C VAL A 231 6.41 3.15 5.21
N ILE A 232 6.97 3.07 6.42
CA ILE A 232 6.22 3.11 7.68
C ILE A 232 6.78 4.25 8.53
N LEU A 233 5.91 5.18 8.93
CA LEU A 233 6.31 6.30 9.76
C LEU A 233 6.13 5.94 11.24
N GLN A 234 7.24 5.85 11.98
CA GLN A 234 7.26 5.65 13.43
C GLN A 234 6.28 4.57 13.89
N ASP A 235 5.34 4.91 14.78
CA ASP A 235 4.40 4.01 15.46
C ASP A 235 3.09 3.78 14.69
N ASP A 236 3.05 4.06 13.38
CA ASP A 236 1.87 3.80 12.55
C ASP A 236 1.32 2.38 12.82
N PHE A 237 0.09 2.33 13.32
CA PHE A 237 -0.50 1.10 13.81
C PHE A 237 -0.90 0.17 12.66
N LEU A 238 -1.19 0.71 11.47
CA LEU A 238 -1.85 -0.04 10.41
C LEU A 238 -1.04 -1.28 9.97
N PRO A 239 0.28 -1.18 9.70
CA PRO A 239 1.11 -2.34 9.36
C PRO A 239 1.29 -3.33 10.52
N ARG A 240 1.07 -2.87 11.76
CA ARG A 240 1.34 -3.58 13.01
C ARG A 240 0.12 -4.24 13.63
N THR A 241 -1.06 -4.12 13.00
CA THR A 241 -2.29 -4.72 13.51
C THR A 241 -2.34 -6.21 13.17
N PRO A 242 -2.19 -7.14 14.16
CA PRO A 242 -2.25 -8.57 13.89
C PRO A 242 -3.68 -9.05 13.64
N THR A 243 -4.66 -8.31 14.15
CA THR A 243 -6.08 -8.53 13.94
C THR A 243 -6.43 -8.19 12.49
N PRO A 244 -7.27 -9.00 11.81
CA PRO A 244 -7.89 -8.57 10.56
C PRO A 244 -8.45 -7.15 10.74
N LEU A 245 -8.18 -6.25 9.79
CA LEU A 245 -8.66 -4.87 9.87
C LEU A 245 -10.20 -4.84 10.02
N GLU A 246 -10.87 -5.87 9.50
CA GLU A 246 -12.28 -6.17 9.73
C GLU A 246 -12.74 -6.06 11.17
N ASP A 247 -12.03 -6.69 12.11
CA ASP A 247 -12.46 -6.74 13.50
C ASP A 247 -12.21 -5.41 14.20
N ILE A 248 -11.16 -4.68 13.79
CA ILE A 248 -10.84 -3.34 14.32
C ILE A 248 -11.90 -2.34 13.87
N PHE A 249 -12.21 -2.27 12.57
CA PHE A 249 -13.21 -1.34 12.06
C PHE A 249 -14.61 -1.65 12.59
N LYS A 250 -15.00 -2.94 12.70
CA LYS A 250 -16.24 -3.32 13.37
C LYS A 250 -16.27 -2.82 14.82
N SER A 251 -15.19 -2.99 15.58
CA SER A 251 -15.14 -2.56 16.99
C SER A 251 -15.17 -1.04 17.21
N ILE A 252 -14.67 -0.24 16.26
CA ILE A 252 -14.58 1.22 16.40
C ILE A 252 -15.81 1.93 15.83
N PHE A 253 -16.32 1.48 14.69
CA PHE A 253 -17.38 2.18 13.95
C PHE A 253 -18.75 1.50 14.07
N TRP A 254 -18.82 0.31 14.67
CA TRP A 254 -20.05 -0.43 14.91
C TRP A 254 -20.06 -1.07 16.33
N PRO A 255 -20.07 -0.24 17.40
CA PRO A 255 -20.15 -0.74 18.77
C PRO A 255 -21.46 -1.48 19.07
#